data_AF-A0A8I1Q097-F1
#
_entry.id   AF-A0A8I1Q097-F1
#
_cell.length_a   1.000
_cell.length_b   1.000
_cell.length_c   1.000
_cell.angle_alpha   90.00
_cell.angle_beta   90.00
_cell.angle_gamma   90.00
#
_symmetry.space_group_name_H-M   'P 1'
#
loop_
_entity.id
_entity.type
_entity.pdbx_description
1 polymer ?
#
loop_
_entity_poly.entity_id
_entity_poly.type
_entity_poly.pdbx_seq_one_letter_code
_entity_poly.pdbx_strand_id
1 'polypeptide(L)'
;MIPDRIIEQGTLTTDGDRTAVEVRLPWYRALPGSCIAGAKLSVDGVEAPADSLRWRMNGREFRFEELVDETGEWWFPVDSAVLSGDLLVSADADHEVRVDLTLYIPYIIISDTETLHIEEHDVKTMKAVAA
;
A
#
# COMPACT_ATOMS: atom_id res chain seq x y z
N MET A 1 14.28 -2.19 9.38
CA MET A 1 13.05 -2.71 8.76
C MET A 1 12.16 -3.16 9.89
N ILE A 2 10.95 -2.61 10.02
CA ILE A 2 9.92 -3.19 10.90
C ILE A 2 8.84 -3.73 9.96
N PRO A 3 9.02 -4.95 9.41
CA PRO A 3 8.07 -5.54 8.46
C PRO A 3 6.64 -5.63 9.03
N ASP A 4 6.49 -5.74 10.35
CA ASP A 4 5.19 -5.82 11.04
C ASP A 4 4.42 -4.48 11.14
N ARG A 5 4.81 -3.46 10.36
CA ARG A 5 4.21 -2.11 10.41
C ARG A 5 3.78 -1.57 9.06
N ILE A 6 3.70 -2.39 8.00
CA ILE A 6 3.19 -1.89 6.72
C ILE A 6 1.71 -1.52 6.87
N ILE A 7 0.90 -2.34 7.53
CA ILE A 7 -0.53 -2.07 7.70
C ILE A 7 -0.76 -1.29 8.99
N GLU A 8 -1.58 -0.24 8.97
CA GLU A 8 -2.01 0.46 10.17
C GLU A 8 -3.23 -0.22 10.80
N GLN A 9 -3.11 -0.63 12.06
CA GLN A 9 -4.16 -1.39 12.76
C GLN A 9 -5.45 -0.58 12.90
N GLY A 10 -6.59 -1.19 12.56
CA GLY A 10 -7.91 -0.59 12.75
C GLY A 10 -8.30 0.44 11.69
N THR A 11 -7.62 0.43 10.53
CA THR A 11 -7.87 1.36 9.42
C THR A 11 -8.58 0.73 8.22
N LEU A 12 -8.98 -0.54 8.33
CA LEU A 12 -9.75 -1.22 7.29
C LEU A 12 -11.14 -0.58 7.16
N THR A 13 -11.40 0.05 6.03
CA THR A 13 -12.71 0.63 5.70
C THR A 13 -13.29 -0.02 4.44
N THR A 14 -14.61 -0.06 4.34
CA THR A 14 -15.31 -0.49 3.14
C THR A 14 -16.60 0.28 2.92
N ASP A 15 -16.95 0.56 1.65
CA ASP A 15 -18.25 1.10 1.24
C ASP A 15 -19.21 0.02 0.69
N GLY A 16 -18.80 -1.25 0.75
CA GLY A 16 -19.54 -2.40 0.23
C GLY A 16 -19.01 -2.93 -1.10
N ASP A 17 -18.42 -2.07 -1.95
CA ASP A 17 -17.84 -2.48 -3.24
C ASP A 17 -16.30 -2.33 -3.25
N ARG A 18 -15.82 -1.33 -2.52
CA ARG A 18 -14.41 -0.98 -2.40
C ARG A 18 -13.96 -1.13 -0.96
N THR A 19 -12.72 -1.56 -0.79
CA THR A 19 -12.06 -1.68 0.52
C THR A 19 -10.77 -0.88 0.50
N ALA A 20 -10.47 -0.22 1.62
CA ALA A 20 -9.26 0.57 1.81
C ALA A 20 -8.59 0.24 3.14
N VAL A 21 -7.27 0.40 3.18
CA VAL A 21 -6.47 0.27 4.40
C VAL A 21 -5.33 1.27 4.36
N GLU A 22 -4.96 1.81 5.52
CA GLU A 22 -3.81 2.69 5.62
C GLU A 22 -2.52 1.87 5.69
N VAL A 23 -1.52 2.31 4.92
CA VAL A 23 -0.22 1.68 4.80
C VAL A 23 0.91 2.66 5.14
N ARG A 24 1.98 2.12 5.73
CA ARG A 24 3.18 2.85 6.15
C ARG A 24 4.38 2.41 5.33
N LEU A 25 5.29 3.36 5.11
CA LEU A 25 6.53 3.10 4.41
C LEU A 25 7.43 2.19 5.27
N PRO A 26 7.77 0.95 4.84
CA PRO A 26 8.65 0.06 5.59
C PRO A 26 10.14 0.49 5.53
N TRP A 27 10.41 1.74 5.19
CA TRP A 27 11.73 2.28 4.93
C TRP A 27 11.96 3.60 5.67
N TYR A 28 13.21 3.87 6.06
CA TYR A 28 13.53 4.96 6.98
C TYR A 28 13.70 6.33 6.32
N ARG A 29 13.71 6.40 4.98
CA ARG A 29 13.76 7.66 4.22
C ARG A 29 12.56 7.77 3.31
N ALA A 30 12.09 9.00 3.13
CA ALA A 30 11.01 9.28 2.20
C ALA A 30 11.37 8.82 0.78
N LEU A 31 10.36 8.38 0.05
CA LEU A 31 10.46 7.96 -1.33
C LEU A 31 9.49 8.78 -2.21
N PRO A 32 9.87 9.16 -3.43
CA PRO A 32 8.93 9.75 -4.38
C PRO A 32 7.91 8.69 -4.85
N GLY A 33 6.78 9.13 -5.40
CA GLY A 33 5.75 8.26 -5.97
C GLY A 33 6.30 7.24 -6.97
N SER A 34 7.27 7.63 -7.78
CA SER A 34 7.96 6.77 -8.78
C SER A 34 8.72 5.59 -8.20
N CYS A 35 8.94 5.57 -6.88
CA CYS A 35 9.54 4.43 -6.18
C CYS A 35 8.50 3.43 -5.65
N ILE A 36 7.21 3.72 -5.79
CA ILE A 36 6.10 2.84 -5.40
C ILE A 36 5.73 1.98 -6.61
N ALA A 37 6.45 0.87 -6.78
CA ALA A 37 6.42 0.07 -8.01
C ALA A 37 5.18 -0.83 -8.13
N GLY A 38 4.57 -1.19 -7.00
CA GLY A 38 3.43 -2.09 -6.99
C GLY A 38 2.90 -2.35 -5.58
N ALA A 39 1.65 -2.78 -5.50
CA ALA A 39 1.09 -3.35 -4.28
C ALA A 39 0.05 -4.42 -4.62
N LYS A 40 -0.27 -5.25 -3.64
CA LYS A 40 -1.44 -6.13 -3.62
C LYS A 40 -2.21 -5.92 -2.34
N LEU A 41 -3.54 -5.98 -2.44
CA LEU A 41 -4.44 -5.98 -1.30
C LEU A 41 -5.24 -7.28 -1.35
N SER A 42 -5.17 -8.07 -0.28
CA SER A 42 -6.03 -9.23 -0.09
C SER A 42 -6.75 -9.16 1.25
N VAL A 43 -8.02 -9.57 1.26
CA VAL A 43 -8.81 -9.71 2.48
C VAL A 43 -9.43 -11.10 2.51
N ASP A 44 -9.25 -11.83 3.60
CA ASP A 44 -9.68 -13.23 3.78
C ASP A 44 -9.26 -14.16 2.63
N GLY A 45 -8.07 -13.93 2.09
CA GLY A 45 -7.50 -14.69 0.96
C GLY A 45 -8.04 -14.31 -0.42
N VAL A 46 -8.93 -13.30 -0.53
CA VAL A 46 -9.41 -12.76 -1.81
C VAL A 46 -8.59 -11.52 -2.18
N GLU A 47 -7.87 -11.58 -3.30
CA GLU A 47 -7.06 -10.48 -3.81
C GLU A 47 -7.92 -9.52 -4.66
N ALA A 48 -7.77 -8.21 -4.44
CA ALA A 48 -8.42 -7.20 -5.26
C ALA A 48 -7.81 -7.19 -6.69
N PRO A 49 -8.62 -6.97 -7.75
CA PRO A 49 -8.10 -6.86 -9.11
C PRO A 49 -7.04 -5.77 -9.23
N ALA A 50 -5.91 -6.06 -9.87
CA ALA A 50 -4.77 -5.14 -9.93
C ALA A 50 -5.10 -3.78 -10.56
N ASP A 51 -5.98 -3.74 -11.56
CA ASP A 51 -6.45 -2.53 -12.24
C ASP A 51 -7.43 -1.69 -11.40
N SER A 52 -8.05 -2.29 -10.38
CA SER A 52 -8.89 -1.59 -9.40
C SER A 52 -8.08 -0.82 -8.35
N LEU A 53 -6.80 -1.17 -8.16
CA LEU A 53 -5.99 -0.63 -7.10
C LEU A 53 -5.78 0.89 -7.25
N ARG A 54 -5.93 1.61 -6.15
CA ARG A 54 -5.61 3.04 -6.05
C ARG A 54 -4.73 3.30 -4.84
N TRP A 55 -3.79 4.19 -5.03
CA TRP A 55 -2.87 4.67 -4.03
C TRP A 55 -3.20 6.13 -3.73
N ARG A 56 -3.56 6.46 -2.49
CA ARG A 56 -3.81 7.83 -2.08
C ARG A 56 -2.74 8.29 -1.10
N MET A 57 -2.06 9.38 -1.43
CA MET A 57 -1.09 10.05 -0.56
C MET A 57 -1.15 11.56 -0.80
N ASN A 58 -0.84 12.36 0.23
CA ASN A 58 -0.81 13.82 0.13
C ASN A 58 -2.10 14.45 -0.44
N GLY A 59 -3.26 13.82 -0.19
CA GLY A 59 -4.56 14.28 -0.69
C GLY A 59 -4.79 14.04 -2.19
N ARG A 60 -3.89 13.34 -2.88
CA ARG A 60 -4.03 12.93 -4.29
C ARG A 60 -4.17 11.42 -4.39
N GLU A 61 -4.95 10.97 -5.36
CA GLU A 61 -5.12 9.56 -5.70
C GLU A 61 -4.42 9.25 -7.01
N PHE A 62 -3.80 8.07 -7.08
CA PHE A 62 -3.03 7.58 -8.20
C PHE A 62 -3.43 6.15 -8.54
N ARG A 63 -3.36 5.82 -9.82
CA ARG A 63 -3.12 4.46 -10.29
C ARG A 63 -1.62 4.17 -10.24
N PHE A 64 -1.26 2.89 -10.17
CA PHE A 64 0.15 2.49 -10.19
C PHE A 64 0.88 2.88 -11.49
N GLU A 65 0.18 2.92 -12.62
CA GLU A 65 0.74 3.43 -13.89
C GLU A 65 1.11 4.92 -13.82
N GLU A 66 0.40 5.72 -13.03
CA GLU A 66 0.66 7.15 -12.85
C GLU A 66 1.79 7.41 -11.84
N LEU A 67 1.94 6.52 -10.85
CA LEU A 67 3.00 6.63 -9.85
C LEU A 67 4.39 6.55 -10.48
N VAL A 68 4.59 5.73 -11.51
CA VAL A 68 5.90 5.52 -12.18
C VAL A 68 6.55 6.85 -12.62
N ASP A 69 5.74 7.82 -13.05
CA ASP A 69 6.23 9.13 -13.51
C ASP A 69 6.15 10.23 -12.43
N GLU A 70 5.57 9.94 -11.26
CA GLU A 70 5.35 10.92 -10.19
C GLU A 70 6.61 11.11 -9.32
N THR A 71 7.39 12.13 -9.66
CA THR A 71 8.63 12.49 -8.95
C THR A 71 8.47 13.69 -8.00
N GLY A 72 7.31 14.34 -8.00
CA GLY A 72 7.00 15.52 -7.20
C GLY A 72 6.30 15.20 -5.88
N GLU A 73 5.57 14.09 -5.80
CA GLU A 73 4.90 13.64 -4.57
C GLU A 73 5.77 12.67 -3.79
N TRP A 74 5.83 12.88 -2.47
CA TRP A 74 6.70 12.14 -1.58
C TRP A 74 5.90 11.44 -0.50
N TRP A 75 6.21 10.17 -0.28
CA TRP A 75 5.71 9.39 0.84
C TRP A 75 6.73 9.42 1.98
N PHE A 76 6.39 10.10 3.08
CA PHE A 76 7.28 10.26 4.22
C PHE A 76 7.12 9.10 5.23
N PRO A 77 8.20 8.71 5.96
CA PRO A 77 8.13 7.60 6.93
C PRO A 77 7.10 7.79 8.05
N VAL A 78 6.74 9.05 8.36
CA VAL A 78 5.78 9.41 9.41
C VAL A 78 4.34 9.50 8.92
N ASP A 79 4.13 9.44 7.60
CA ASP A 79 2.81 9.60 6.98
C ASP A 79 2.23 8.25 6.53
N SER A 80 0.92 8.14 6.57
CA SER A 80 0.18 7.00 6.06
C SER A 80 -0.31 7.31 4.64
N ALA A 81 -0.10 6.36 3.73
CA ALA A 81 -0.81 6.33 2.46
C ALA A 81 -2.04 5.43 2.59
N VAL A 82 -2.96 5.50 1.64
CA VAL A 82 -4.13 4.60 1.62
C VAL A 82 -4.08 3.75 0.36
N LEU A 83 -4.07 2.45 0.56
CA LEU A 83 -4.23 1.47 -0.51
C LEU A 83 -5.70 1.04 -0.54
N SER A 84 -6.33 1.11 -1.71
CA SER A 84 -7.70 0.64 -1.89
C SER A 84 -7.88 -0.16 -3.16
N GLY A 85 -8.88 -1.03 -3.21
CA GLY A 85 -9.22 -1.85 -4.37
C GLY A 85 -10.67 -2.33 -4.34
N ASP A 86 -11.15 -2.81 -5.47
CA ASP A 86 -12.51 -3.34 -5.60
C ASP A 86 -12.54 -4.73 -4.96
N LEU A 87 -13.13 -4.78 -3.76
CA LEU A 87 -13.13 -5.96 -2.92
C LEU A 87 -14.32 -5.89 -1.96
N LEU A 88 -15.18 -6.90 -2.05
CA LEU A 88 -16.38 -7.00 -1.22
C LEU A 88 -15.98 -7.50 0.17
N VAL A 89 -16.10 -6.64 1.17
CA VAL A 89 -15.81 -6.96 2.57
C VAL A 89 -17.03 -6.64 3.42
N SER A 90 -17.37 -7.53 4.36
CA SER A 90 -18.47 -7.28 5.29
C SER A 90 -18.04 -6.19 6.26
N ALA A 91 -18.84 -5.13 6.40
CA ALA A 91 -18.69 -4.27 7.57
C ALA A 91 -18.93 -5.08 8.85
N ASP A 92 -18.37 -4.60 9.95
CA ASP A 92 -18.60 -5.08 11.30
C ASP A 92 -18.07 -6.49 11.67
N ALA A 93 -17.25 -7.11 10.81
CA ALA A 93 -16.55 -8.35 11.11
C ALA A 93 -15.03 -8.14 11.14
N ASP A 94 -14.33 -9.03 11.86
CA ASP A 94 -12.87 -9.12 11.81
C ASP A 94 -12.44 -9.85 10.53
N HIS A 95 -11.47 -9.28 9.83
CA HIS A 95 -10.94 -9.79 8.59
C HIS A 95 -9.42 -9.90 8.65
N GLU A 96 -8.87 -10.92 7.98
CA GLU A 96 -7.43 -11.01 7.74
C GLU A 96 -7.08 -10.15 6.51
N VAL A 97 -6.34 -9.07 6.75
CA VAL A 97 -5.86 -8.16 5.71
C VAL A 97 -4.40 -8.46 5.42
N ARG A 98 -4.07 -8.65 4.15
CA ARG A 98 -2.69 -8.79 3.65
C ARG A 98 -2.37 -7.68 2.67
N VAL A 99 -1.21 -7.07 2.85
CA VAL A 99 -0.61 -6.15 1.88
C VAL A 99 0.75 -6.67 1.49
N ASP A 100 0.97 -6.81 0.19
CA ASP A 100 2.30 -6.98 -0.40
C ASP A 100 2.67 -5.64 -1.06
N LEU A 101 3.87 -5.13 -0.77
CA LEU A 101 4.33 -3.83 -1.23
C LEU A 101 5.69 -3.97 -1.92
N THR A 102 5.81 -3.31 -3.06
CA THR A 102 6.96 -3.39 -3.95
C THR A 102 7.55 -2.00 -4.10
N LEU A 103 8.80 -1.80 -3.65
CA LEU A 103 9.46 -0.49 -3.63
C LEU A 103 10.85 -0.52 -4.28
N TYR A 104 11.19 0.54 -4.99
CA TYR A 104 12.56 0.84 -5.40
C TYR A 104 13.25 1.77 -4.41
N ILE A 105 14.51 1.49 -4.08
CA ILE A 105 15.36 2.36 -3.27
C ILE A 105 16.37 3.05 -4.20
N PRO A 106 16.06 4.25 -4.72
CA PRO A 106 16.71 4.82 -5.90
C PRO A 106 18.18 5.20 -5.68
N TYR A 107 18.62 5.26 -4.43
CA TYR A 107 19.97 5.67 -4.03
C TYR A 107 20.83 4.51 -3.49
N ILE A 108 20.32 3.27 -3.50
CA ILE A 108 21.15 2.08 -3.24
C ILE A 108 21.37 1.39 -4.57
N ILE A 109 22.58 1.47 -5.10
CA ILE A 109 22.97 0.84 -6.36
C ILE A 109 23.51 -0.55 -6.05
N ILE A 110 22.94 -1.58 -6.67
CA ILE A 110 23.34 -2.98 -6.44
C ILE A 110 24.10 -3.57 -7.64
N SER A 111 23.99 -2.95 -8.82
CA SER A 111 24.76 -3.28 -10.02
C SER A 111 24.82 -2.07 -10.96
N ASP A 112 25.56 -2.18 -12.07
CA ASP A 112 25.71 -1.09 -13.06
C ASP A 112 24.37 -0.66 -13.69
N THR A 113 23.32 -1.47 -13.57
CA THR A 113 22.01 -1.25 -14.18
C THR A 113 20.84 -1.31 -13.20
N GLU A 114 21.08 -1.55 -11.91
CA GLU A 114 20.01 -1.83 -10.95
C GLU A 114 20.17 -1.03 -9.65
N THR A 115 19.04 -0.53 -9.19
CA THR A 115 18.86 -0.05 -7.81
C THR A 115 18.25 -1.17 -6.97
N LEU A 116 18.41 -1.07 -5.66
CA LEU A 116 17.81 -2.03 -4.73
C LEU A 116 16.29 -2.01 -4.90
N HIS A 117 15.75 -3.21 -5.04
CA HIS A 117 14.33 -3.49 -5.03
C HIS A 117 13.98 -4.25 -3.75
N ILE A 118 12.90 -3.85 -3.06
CA ILE A 118 12.40 -4.56 -1.88
C ILE A 118 10.94 -4.97 -2.10
N GLU A 119 10.64 -6.18 -1.67
CA GLU A 119 9.30 -6.73 -1.60
C GLU A 119 9.04 -7.09 -0.15
N GLU A 120 8.07 -6.41 0.45
CA GLU A 120 7.73 -6.56 1.86
C GLU A 120 6.24 -6.87 1.99
N HIS A 121 5.88 -7.60 3.03
CA HIS A 121 4.48 -7.91 3.30
C HIS A 121 4.16 -7.83 4.79
N ASP A 122 2.88 -7.57 5.07
CA ASP A 122 2.32 -7.56 6.42
C ASP A 122 0.93 -8.19 6.37
N VAL A 123 0.56 -8.83 7.47
CA VAL A 123 -0.75 -9.46 7.66
C VAL A 123 -1.29 -9.05 9.01
N LYS A 124 -2.52 -8.53 9.03
CA LYS A 124 -3.20 -8.12 10.26
C LYS A 124 -4.65 -8.54 10.27
N THR A 125 -5.12 -8.99 11.42
CA THR A 125 -6.55 -9.15 11.66
C THR A 125 -7.12 -7.86 12.24
N MET A 126 -8.16 -7.32 11.62
CA MET A 126 -8.86 -6.14 12.13
C MET A 126 -10.30 -6.06 11.65
N LYS A 127 -11.11 -5.34 12.41
CA LYS A 127 -12.51 -5.07 12.09
C LYS A 127 -12.62 -4.11 10.91
N ALA A 128 -13.43 -4.46 9.90
CA ALA A 128 -13.82 -3.52 8.85
C ALA A 128 -14.89 -2.56 9.37
N VAL A 129 -14.72 -1.27 9.12
CA VAL A 129 -15.73 -0.23 9.41
C VAL A 129 -16.30 0.33 8.12
N ALA A 130 -17.57 0.77 8.15
CA ALA A 130 -18.16 1.47 7.02
C ALA A 130 -17.42 2.79 6.78
N ALA A 131 -17.08 3.06 5.51
CA ALA A 131 -16.40 4.29 5.06
C ALA A 131 -17.30 5.54 5.13
#